data_AF-A0A850EK31-F1
#
_entry.id   AF-A0A850EK31-F1
#
_cell.length_a   1.000
_cell.length_b   1.000
_cell.length_c   1.000
_cell.angle_alpha   90.00
_cell.angle_beta   90.00
_cell.angle_gamma   90.00
#
_symmetry.space_group_name_H-M   'P 1'
#
loop_
_entity.id
_entity.type
_entity.pdbx_description
1 polymer ?
#
loop_
_entity_poly.entity_id
_entity_poly.type
_entity_poly.pdbx_seq_one_letter_code
_entity_poly.pdbx_strand_id
1 'polypeptide(L)'
;MKVNREKSAVDRPWKRKLLGFSFLSQKQATIRIAPKSLLACKERIRELTNRTWSISMEERIRRLNRYLMGWLGYFRLASAKTHL
;
A
#
# COMPACT_ATOMS: atom_id res chain seq x y z
N MET A 1 -20.67 21.37 -5.29
CA MET A 1 -19.31 20.79 -5.17
C MET A 1 -18.61 20.83 -6.53
N LYS A 2 -17.36 21.29 -6.59
CA LYS A 2 -16.58 21.40 -7.85
C LYS A 2 -15.69 20.16 -7.99
N VAL A 3 -15.73 19.49 -9.13
CA VAL A 3 -14.93 18.27 -9.40
C VAL A 3 -13.47 18.66 -9.60
N ASN A 4 -12.56 17.95 -8.94
CA ASN A 4 -11.12 18.12 -9.13
C ASN A 4 -10.68 17.37 -10.41
N ARG A 5 -10.46 18.11 -11.50
CA ARG A 5 -10.08 17.56 -12.81
C ARG A 5 -8.71 16.88 -12.84
N GLU A 6 -7.82 17.18 -11.89
CA GLU A 6 -6.52 16.49 -11.79
C GLU A 6 -6.67 15.08 -11.17
N LYS A 7 -7.66 14.90 -10.30
CA LYS A 7 -7.97 13.61 -9.66
C LYS A 7 -8.95 12.78 -10.49
N SER A 8 -9.83 13.41 -11.24
CA SER A 8 -10.85 12.77 -12.07
C SER A 8 -10.34 12.53 -13.48
N ALA A 9 -10.21 11.26 -13.87
CA ALA A 9 -9.82 10.87 -15.22
C ALA A 9 -10.60 9.62 -15.67
N VAL A 10 -10.97 9.59 -16.95
CA VAL A 10 -11.53 8.40 -17.60
C VAL A 10 -10.36 7.60 -18.18
N ASP A 11 -10.01 6.49 -17.55
CA ASP A 11 -8.89 5.65 -17.94
C ASP A 11 -9.14 4.20 -17.50
N ARG A 12 -8.38 3.26 -18.04
CA ARG A 12 -8.55 1.83 -17.75
C ARG A 12 -8.29 1.55 -16.26
N PRO A 13 -9.09 0.70 -15.59
CA PRO A 13 -8.97 0.44 -14.14
C PRO A 13 -7.57 0.00 -13.69
N TRP A 14 -6.82 -0.71 -14.52
CA TRP A 14 -5.46 -1.18 -14.20
C TRP A 14 -4.37 -0.10 -14.28
N LYS A 15 -4.66 1.05 -14.91
CA LYS A 15 -3.77 2.22 -14.99
C LYS A 15 -3.99 3.23 -13.85
N ARG A 16 -5.05 3.06 -13.05
CA ARG A 16 -5.44 4.01 -12.00
C ARG A 16 -5.46 3.34 -10.63
N LYS A 17 -5.23 4.16 -9.61
CA LYS A 17 -5.30 3.76 -8.20
C LYS A 17 -6.68 4.13 -7.64
N LEU A 18 -7.24 3.25 -6.83
CA LEU A 18 -8.47 3.47 -6.08
C LEU A 18 -8.23 3.06 -4.62
N LEU A 19 -8.31 4.02 -3.68
CA LEU A 19 -8.15 3.78 -2.24
C LEU A 19 -6.86 2.99 -1.87
N GLY A 20 -5.78 3.18 -2.62
CA GLY A 20 -4.52 2.48 -2.40
C GLY A 20 -4.41 1.11 -3.07
N PHE A 21 -5.46 0.66 -3.76
CA PHE A 21 -5.50 -0.51 -4.63
C PHE A 21 -5.38 -0.11 -6.10
N SER A 22 -5.10 -1.09 -6.96
CA SER A 22 -5.14 -0.98 -8.41
C SER A 22 -5.64 -2.32 -8.96
N PHE A 23 -6.02 -2.38 -10.23
CA PHE A 23 -6.43 -3.63 -10.86
C PHE A 23 -5.34 -4.20 -11.77
N LEU A 24 -5.40 -5.50 -12.03
CA LEU A 24 -4.69 -6.18 -13.11
C LEU A 24 -5.51 -6.11 -14.41
N SER A 25 -4.83 -6.16 -15.57
CA SER A 25 -5.48 -6.13 -16.89
C SER A 25 -6.10 -7.48 -17.31
N GLN A 26 -6.11 -8.47 -16.42
CA GLN A 26 -6.65 -9.80 -16.70
C GLN A 26 -8.19 -9.77 -16.72
N LYS A 27 -8.81 -10.77 -17.37
CA LYS A 27 -10.28 -10.88 -17.53
C LYS A 27 -11.08 -10.79 -16.21
N GLN A 28 -10.48 -11.10 -15.07
CA GLN A 28 -11.13 -11.06 -13.75
C GLN A 28 -10.81 -9.82 -12.91
N ALA A 29 -10.12 -8.80 -13.46
CA ALA A 29 -9.79 -7.55 -12.75
C ALA A 29 -9.28 -7.78 -11.31
N THR A 30 -8.29 -8.66 -11.16
CA THR A 30 -7.74 -9.02 -9.85
C THR A 30 -7.22 -7.77 -9.11
N ILE A 31 -7.58 -7.65 -7.84
CA ILE A 31 -7.16 -6.54 -6.98
C ILE A 31 -5.68 -6.69 -6.66
N ARG A 32 -4.88 -5.67 -6.96
CA ARG A 32 -3.47 -5.57 -6.59
C ARG A 32 -3.22 -4.33 -5.73
N ILE A 33 -2.08 -4.32 -5.04
CA ILE A 33 -1.63 -3.14 -4.29
C ILE A 33 -1.15 -2.08 -5.29
N ALA A 34 -1.60 -0.84 -5.14
CA ALA A 34 -1.12 0.24 -6.00
C ALA A 34 0.38 0.50 -5.74
N PRO A 35 1.20 0.76 -6.79
CA PRO A 35 2.63 1.02 -6.62
C PRO A 35 2.94 2.14 -5.60
N LYS A 36 2.09 3.18 -5.55
CA LYS A 36 2.22 4.28 -4.58
C LYS A 36 2.07 3.80 -3.13
N SER A 37 1.14 2.89 -2.86
CA SER A 37 0.92 2.33 -1.51
C SER A 37 2.10 1.45 -1.08
N LEU A 38 2.68 0.71 -2.04
CA LEU A 38 3.88 -0.10 -1.79
C LEU A 38 5.10 0.79 -1.49
N LEU A 39 5.28 1.88 -2.23
CA LEU A 39 6.34 2.86 -1.98
C LEU A 39 6.19 3.50 -0.58
N ALA A 40 4.98 3.95 -0.23
CA ALA A 40 4.70 4.50 1.09
C ALA A 40 4.97 3.48 2.23
N CYS A 41 4.69 2.19 1.99
CA CYS A 41 5.03 1.13 2.92
C CYS A 41 6.54 0.98 3.11
N LYS A 42 7.31 0.97 2.01
CA LYS A 42 8.77 0.91 2.06
C LYS A 42 9.39 2.11 2.76
N GLU A 43 8.88 3.31 2.49
CA GLU A 43 9.31 4.54 3.18
C GLU A 43 9.05 4.44 4.68
N ARG A 44 7.84 4.02 5.08
CA ARG A 44 7.49 3.89 6.50
C ARG A 44 8.33 2.84 7.22
N ILE A 45 8.62 1.71 6.59
CA ILE A 45 9.55 0.70 7.13
C ILE A 45 10.95 1.29 7.29
N ARG A 46 11.42 2.09 6.32
CA ARG A 46 12.74 2.73 6.37
C ARG A 46 12.84 3.76 7.50
N GLU A 47 11.78 4.51 7.77
CA GLU A 47 11.69 5.40 8.94
C GLU A 47 11.75 4.61 10.25
N LEU A 48 10.95 3.55 10.37
CA LEU A 48 10.91 2.71 11.58
C LEU A 48 12.23 1.97 11.83
N THR A 49 12.97 1.64 10.78
CA THR A 49 14.26 0.95 10.84
C THR A 49 15.46 1.90 10.73
N ASN A 50 15.25 3.22 10.81
CA ASN A 50 16.32 4.20 10.67
C ASN A 50 17.40 4.03 11.77
N ARG A 51 18.67 4.00 11.36
CA ARG A 51 19.84 3.87 12.25
C ARG A 51 20.05 5.09 13.15
N THR A 52 19.61 6.27 12.73
CA THR A 52 19.77 7.51 13.52
C THR A 52 18.72 7.68 14.60
N TRP A 53 17.75 6.76 14.67
CA TRP A 53 16.69 6.81 15.66
C TRP A 53 17.05 5.95 16.88
N SER A 54 17.38 6.61 17.99
CA SER A 54 17.79 5.98 19.25
C SER A 54 16.59 5.40 20.00
N ILE A 55 16.23 4.17 19.68
CA ILE A 55 15.25 3.35 20.41
C ILE A 55 15.79 1.95 20.61
N SER A 56 15.31 1.24 21.65
CA SER A 56 15.69 -0.16 21.86
C SER A 56 15.26 -1.01 20.67
N MET A 57 16.01 -2.09 20.42
CA MET A 57 15.67 -3.02 19.33
C MET A 57 14.29 -3.65 19.54
N GLU A 58 13.93 -3.94 20.80
CA GLU A 58 12.62 -4.48 21.14
C GLU A 58 11.48 -3.51 20.79
N GLU A 59 11.62 -2.23 21.12
CA GLU A 59 10.61 -1.21 20.75
C GLU A 59 10.53 -1.02 19.24
N ARG A 60 11.67 -1.13 18.54
CA ARG A 60 11.71 -1.08 17.07
C ARG A 60 10.91 -2.22 16.45
N ILE A 61 11.14 -3.44 16.91
CA ILE A 61 10.41 -4.64 16.45
C ILE A 61 8.92 -4.50 16.76
N ARG A 62 8.56 -4.06 17.98
CA ARG A 62 7.17 -3.86 18.40
C ARG A 62 6.42 -2.88 17.48
N ARG A 63 7.05 -1.75 17.14
CA ARG A 63 6.46 -0.76 16.22
C ARG A 63 6.34 -1.27 14.80
N LEU A 64 7.38 -1.95 14.30
CA LEU A 64 7.36 -2.56 12.97
C LEU A 64 6.24 -3.58 12.86
N ASN A 65 6.10 -4.49 13.83
CA ASN A 65 5.05 -5.49 13.87
C ASN A 65 3.66 -4.84 13.90
N ARG A 66 3.45 -3.82 14.75
CA ARG A 66 2.16 -3.09 14.80
C ARG A 66 1.81 -2.49 13.43
N TYR A 67 2.78 -1.87 12.76
CA TYR A 67 2.56 -1.30 11.44
C TYR A 67 2.23 -2.37 10.39
N LEU A 68 3.03 -3.43 10.33
CA LEU A 68 2.85 -4.52 9.36
C LEU A 68 1.51 -5.23 9.55
N MET A 69 1.08 -5.48 10.79
CA MET A 69 -0.21 -6.10 11.08
C MET A 69 -1.39 -5.25 10.60
N GLY A 70 -1.36 -3.93 10.83
CA GLY A 70 -2.38 -3.02 10.32
C GLY A 70 -2.39 -2.95 8.79
N TRP A 71 -1.20 -2.90 8.19
CA TRP A 71 -1.05 -2.85 6.73
C TRP A 71 -1.55 -4.14 6.05
N LEU A 72 -1.18 -5.30 6.59
CA LEU A 72 -1.66 -6.61 6.12
C LEU A 72 -3.18 -6.73 6.28
N GLY A 73 -3.74 -6.25 7.39
CA GLY A 73 -5.19 -6.24 7.62
C GLY A 73 -5.94 -5.42 6.57
N TYR A 74 -5.44 -4.23 6.23
CA TYR A 74 -6.02 -3.37 5.21
C TYR A 74 -5.91 -3.95 3.80
N PHE A 75 -4.72 -4.46 3.43
CA PHE A 75 -4.45 -4.98 2.09
C PHE A 75 -4.78 -6.48 1.92
N ARG A 76 -5.42 -7.11 2.91
CA ARG A 76 -5.83 -8.52 2.84
C ARG A 76 -6.66 -8.84 1.59
N LEU A 77 -7.47 -7.89 1.13
CA LEU A 77 -8.27 -8.01 -0.10
C LEU A 77 -7.42 -8.06 -1.38
N ALA A 78 -6.26 -7.41 -1.41
CA ALA A 78 -5.32 -7.50 -2.53
C ALA A 78 -4.38 -8.71 -2.41
N SER A 79 -4.17 -9.20 -1.19
CA SER A 79 -3.34 -10.38 -0.93
C SER A 79 -4.10 -11.70 -1.14
N ALA A 80 -5.42 -11.64 -1.36
CA ALA A 80 -6.26 -12.81 -1.58
C ALA A 80 -6.02 -13.39 -2.98
N LYS A 81 -5.00 -14.24 -3.03
CA LYS A 81 -4.72 -15.27 -4.03
C LYS A 81 -4.35 -14.79 -5.45
N THR A 82 -3.14 -15.25 -5.81
CA THR A 82 -2.65 -15.52 -7.15
C THR A 82 -2.01 -14.30 -7.84
N HIS A 83 -0.76 -14.48 -8.24
CA HIS A 83 0.12 -13.55 -8.96
C HIS A 83 0.94 -12.58 -8.08
N LEU A 84 1.85 -13.16 -7.29
CA LEU A 84 3.24 -12.69 -7.31
C LEU A 84 3.88 -13.14 -8.63
#